data_AF-A0AAI8MN27-F1
#
_entry.id   AF-A0AAI8MN27-F1
#
_cell.length_a   1.000
_cell.length_b   1.000
_cell.length_c   1.000
_cell.angle_alpha   90.00
_cell.angle_beta   90.00
_cell.angle_gamma   90.00
#
_symmetry.space_group_name_H-M   'P 1'
#
loop_
_entity.id
_entity.type
_entity.pdbx_description
1 polymer ?
#
loop_
_entity_poly.entity_id
_entity_poly.type
_entity_poly.pdbx_seq_one_letter_code
_entity_poly.pdbx_strand_id
1 'polypeptide(L)'
;MRQGDGYKYRGKGLIHLTFKEHYERASIYAKKQGWIDTDNYFVNNPDSITTDGKFALLSAVYFWNSKELYKIADTQNENNTNEIVKQITKKVNGGENALSDRQQVFHKIQSSKIFEEFLDKRKII
;
A
#
# COMPACT_ATOMS: atom_id res chain seq x y z
N MET A 1 19.00 3.58 14.72
CA MET A 1 18.43 4.82 14.15
C MET A 1 19.46 5.93 14.31
N ARG A 2 19.78 6.65 13.23
CA ARG A 2 20.73 7.77 13.25
C ARG A 2 19.97 9.09 13.35
N GLN A 3 20.66 10.14 13.82
CA GLN A 3 20.11 11.49 13.78
C GLN A 3 19.69 11.84 12.33
N GLY A 4 18.51 12.42 12.16
CA GLY A 4 17.95 12.77 10.84
C GLY A 4 17.11 11.68 10.18
N ASP A 5 17.17 10.42 10.63
CA ASP A 5 16.36 9.33 10.06
C ASP A 5 14.85 9.59 10.18
N GLY A 6 14.41 10.23 11.26
CA GLY A 6 13.01 10.56 11.48
C GLY A 6 12.43 11.48 10.41
N TYR A 7 13.18 12.53 10.03
CA TYR A 7 12.78 13.41 8.94
C TYR A 7 12.93 12.72 7.59
N LYS A 8 14.06 12.04 7.36
CA LYS A 8 14.38 11.42 6.06
C LYS A 8 13.38 10.32 5.66
N TYR A 9 12.97 9.48 6.61
CA TYR A 9 12.08 8.32 6.38
C TYR A 9 10.71 8.48 7.05
N ARG A 10 10.20 9.72 7.11
CA ARG A 10 8.81 10.03 7.46
C ARG A 10 7.83 9.46 6.41
N GLY A 11 6.54 9.42 6.75
CA GLY A 11 5.52 8.83 5.88
C GLY A 11 5.48 9.43 4.47
N LYS A 12 5.54 8.59 3.44
CA LYS A 12 5.44 8.98 2.02
C LYS A 12 4.55 8.04 1.21
N GLY A 13 4.05 8.55 0.08
CA GLY A 13 3.24 7.79 -0.87
C GLY A 13 1.85 7.42 -0.33
N LEU A 14 1.18 6.51 -1.03
CA LEU A 14 -0.24 6.20 -0.81
C LEU A 14 -0.52 5.50 0.53
N ILE A 15 0.46 4.74 1.05
CA ILE A 15 0.33 4.00 2.31
C ILE A 15 1.06 4.66 3.48
N HIS A 16 1.61 5.87 3.28
CA HIS A 16 2.50 6.54 4.23
C HIS A 16 3.63 5.61 4.71
N LEU A 17 4.49 5.14 3.80
CA LEU A 17 5.63 4.31 4.14
C LEU A 17 6.57 5.03 5.10
N THR A 18 6.79 4.48 6.29
CA THR A 18 7.60 5.06 7.39
C THR A 18 8.75 4.16 7.78
N PHE A 19 9.76 4.73 8.45
CA PHE A 19 10.95 4.03 8.96
C PHE A 19 11.91 3.52 7.88
N LYS A 20 13.21 3.73 8.09
CA LYS A 20 14.27 3.37 7.14
C LYS A 20 14.20 1.91 6.67
N GLU A 21 13.88 0.99 7.59
CA GLU A 21 13.74 -0.45 7.33
C GLU A 21 12.70 -0.75 6.24
N HIS A 22 11.59 -0.02 6.18
CA HIS A 22 10.59 -0.23 5.16
C HIS A 22 11.02 0.32 3.79
N TYR A 23 11.82 1.39 3.76
CA TYR A 23 12.42 1.89 2.52
C TYR A 23 13.47 0.92 1.96
N GLU A 24 14.26 0.29 2.84
CA GLU A 24 15.20 -0.78 2.48
C GLU A 24 14.47 -1.97 1.88
N ARG A 25 13.45 -2.50 2.58
CA ARG A 25 12.67 -3.64 2.10
C ARG A 25 11.89 -3.34 0.81
N ALA A 26 11.33 -2.13 0.68
CA ALA A 26 10.68 -1.71 -0.55
C ALA A 26 11.65 -1.69 -1.73
N SER A 27 12.90 -1.26 -1.51
CA SER A 27 13.94 -1.23 -2.56
C SER A 27 14.32 -2.65 -2.99
N ILE A 28 14.57 -3.54 -2.03
CA ILE A 28 14.85 -4.97 -2.31
C ILE A 28 13.69 -5.61 -3.06
N TYR A 29 12.45 -5.35 -2.63
CA TYR A 29 11.26 -5.87 -3.28
C TYR A 29 11.15 -5.35 -4.72
N ALA A 30 11.27 -4.04 -4.93
CA ALA A 30 11.18 -3.43 -6.24
C ALA A 30 12.27 -3.92 -7.20
N LYS A 31 13.51 -4.12 -6.71
CA LYS A 31 14.58 -4.76 -7.49
C LYS A 31 14.23 -6.19 -7.88
N LYS A 32 13.71 -6.99 -6.95
CA LYS A 32 13.28 -8.37 -7.23
C LYS A 32 12.18 -8.43 -8.30
N GLN A 33 11.33 -7.41 -8.38
CA GLN A 33 10.31 -7.28 -9.43
C GLN A 33 10.84 -6.67 -10.74
N GLY A 34 12.12 -6.29 -10.81
CA GLY A 34 12.70 -5.63 -11.99
C GLY A 34 12.24 -4.18 -12.19
N TRP A 35 11.74 -3.51 -11.14
CA TRP A 35 11.24 -2.13 -11.24
C TRP A 35 12.32 -1.07 -11.12
N ILE A 36 13.45 -1.45 -10.50
CA ILE A 36 14.65 -0.65 -10.24
C ILE A 36 15.88 -1.56 -10.25
N ASP A 37 17.07 -1.00 -10.38
CA ASP A 37 18.30 -1.79 -10.53
C ASP A 37 19.09 -1.99 -9.22
N THR A 38 18.84 -1.17 -8.19
CA THR A 38 19.58 -1.20 -6.92
C THR A 38 18.72 -1.61 -5.74
N ASP A 39 19.33 -2.24 -4.73
CA ASP A 39 18.67 -2.72 -3.51
C ASP A 39 18.46 -1.62 -2.46
N ASN A 40 18.94 -0.40 -2.72
CA ASN A 40 18.93 0.74 -1.81
C ASN A 40 18.30 2.00 -2.43
N TYR A 41 17.62 1.88 -3.58
CA TYR A 41 17.12 3.04 -4.33
C TYR A 41 16.26 3.98 -3.48
N PHE A 42 15.24 3.48 -2.77
CA PHE A 42 14.36 4.32 -1.96
C PHE A 42 15.04 4.82 -0.68
N VAL A 43 16.12 4.17 -0.22
CA VAL A 43 16.91 4.66 0.92
C VAL A 43 17.73 5.88 0.53
N ASN A 44 18.28 5.85 -0.68
CA ASN A 44 19.09 6.94 -1.23
C ASN A 44 18.20 8.06 -1.78
N ASN A 45 17.01 7.72 -2.30
CA ASN A 45 16.06 8.64 -2.92
C ASN A 45 14.68 8.57 -2.24
N PRO A 46 14.55 8.83 -0.93
CA PRO A 46 13.28 8.63 -0.22
C PRO A 46 12.15 9.51 -0.75
N ASP A 47 12.46 10.73 -1.22
CA ASP A 47 11.46 11.65 -1.77
C ASP A 47 10.87 11.18 -3.10
N SER A 48 11.52 10.23 -3.80
CA SER A 48 10.99 9.65 -5.04
C SER A 48 9.61 8.98 -4.85
N ILE A 49 9.34 8.44 -3.66
CA ILE A 49 8.02 7.86 -3.31
C ILE A 49 6.92 8.94 -3.28
N THR A 50 7.28 10.20 -3.06
CA THR A 50 6.34 11.33 -3.08
C THR A 50 6.24 11.95 -4.47
N THR A 51 7.37 12.09 -5.17
CA THR A 51 7.43 12.87 -6.43
C THR A 51 7.15 12.06 -7.68
N ASP A 52 7.20 10.72 -7.62
CA ASP A 52 6.90 9.83 -8.74
C ASP A 52 5.68 8.96 -8.42
N GLY A 53 4.62 9.10 -9.23
CA GLY A 53 3.37 8.35 -9.07
C GLY A 53 3.55 6.83 -9.20
N LYS A 54 4.49 6.38 -10.05
CA LYS A 54 4.84 4.95 -10.15
C LYS A 54 5.41 4.47 -8.82
N PHE A 55 6.38 5.18 -8.25
CA PHE A 55 6.97 4.78 -6.97
C PHE A 55 6.03 4.93 -5.78
N ALA A 56 5.14 5.92 -5.80
CA ALA A 56 4.05 6.03 -4.83
C ALA A 56 3.18 4.77 -4.83
N LEU A 57 2.76 4.30 -6.01
CA LEU A 57 1.96 3.07 -6.16
C LEU A 57 2.75 1.81 -5.78
N LEU A 58 3.96 1.64 -6.31
CA LEU A 58 4.77 0.44 -6.06
C LEU A 58 5.16 0.29 -4.58
N SER A 59 5.36 1.39 -3.86
CA SER A 59 5.58 1.36 -2.41
C SER A 59 4.36 0.82 -1.64
N ALA A 60 3.15 1.15 -2.08
CA ALA A 60 1.91 0.64 -1.51
C ALA A 60 1.71 -0.84 -1.86
N VAL A 61 2.01 -1.25 -3.10
CA VAL A 61 1.98 -2.66 -3.53
C VAL A 61 2.97 -3.51 -2.72
N TYR A 62 4.20 -3.02 -2.50
CA TYR A 62 5.16 -3.67 -1.61
C TYR A 62 4.56 -3.91 -0.23
N PHE A 63 4.02 -2.87 0.40
CA PHE A 63 3.46 -2.98 1.75
C PHE A 63 2.33 -4.01 1.78
N TRP A 64 1.38 -3.89 0.84
CA TRP A 64 0.22 -4.78 0.68
C TRP A 64 0.63 -6.25 0.57
N ASN A 65 1.60 -6.53 -0.29
CA ASN A 65 2.09 -7.89 -0.53
C ASN A 65 2.92 -8.43 0.64
N SER A 66 3.78 -7.60 1.23
CA SER A 66 4.64 -7.99 2.37
C SER A 66 3.84 -8.37 3.63
N LYS A 67 2.62 -7.83 3.76
CA LYS A 67 1.70 -8.12 4.87
C LYS A 67 0.63 -9.15 4.49
N GLU A 68 0.69 -9.65 3.27
CA GLU A 68 -0.26 -10.60 2.67
C GLU A 68 -1.71 -10.14 2.79
N LEU A 69 -1.97 -8.84 2.61
CA LEU A 69 -3.31 -8.26 2.79
C LEU A 69 -4.29 -8.74 1.72
N TYR A 70 -3.79 -9.10 0.54
CA TYR A 70 -4.57 -9.71 -0.53
C TYR A 70 -5.30 -10.98 -0.04
N LYS A 71 -4.66 -11.83 0.78
CA LYS A 71 -5.30 -13.04 1.32
C LYS A 71 -6.55 -12.74 2.14
N ILE A 72 -6.58 -11.59 2.83
CA ILE A 72 -7.75 -11.16 3.60
C ILE A 72 -8.79 -10.57 2.64
N ALA A 73 -8.36 -9.71 1.72
CA ALA A 73 -9.23 -9.11 0.72
C ALA A 73 -9.94 -10.15 -0.16
N ASP A 74 -9.25 -11.23 -0.54
CA ASP A 74 -9.79 -12.30 -1.38
C ASP A 74 -10.89 -13.12 -0.68
N THR A 75 -11.07 -12.97 0.64
CA THR A 75 -12.19 -13.58 1.39
C THR A 75 -13.44 -12.69 1.46
N GLN A 76 -13.40 -11.52 0.80
CA GLN A 76 -14.50 -10.58 0.78
C GLN A 76 -15.69 -11.08 -0.03
N ASN A 77 -16.88 -10.88 0.52
CA ASN A 77 -18.17 -11.04 -0.11
C ASN A 77 -19.10 -9.91 0.33
N GLU A 78 -20.33 -9.92 -0.17
CA GLU A 78 -21.35 -8.91 0.10
C GLU A 78 -21.72 -8.82 1.59
N ASN A 79 -21.53 -9.88 2.37
CA ASN A 79 -21.96 -9.96 3.77
C ASN A 79 -20.86 -9.61 4.78
N ASN A 80 -19.59 -9.55 4.38
CA ASN A 80 -18.47 -9.35 5.31
C ASN A 80 -17.57 -8.14 4.99
N THR A 81 -17.94 -7.28 4.04
CA THR A 81 -17.12 -6.16 3.57
C THR A 81 -16.55 -5.29 4.70
N ASN A 82 -17.37 -4.89 5.68
CA ASN A 82 -16.92 -4.06 6.81
C ASN A 82 -15.89 -4.78 7.71
N GLU A 83 -16.04 -6.09 7.87
CA GLU A 83 -15.13 -6.92 8.66
C GLU A 83 -13.78 -7.08 7.94
N ILE A 84 -13.80 -7.26 6.61
CA ILE A 84 -12.58 -7.29 5.79
C ILE A 84 -11.80 -5.97 5.90
N VAL A 85 -12.49 -4.83 5.76
CA VAL A 85 -11.86 -3.50 5.93
C VAL A 85 -11.29 -3.36 7.34
N LYS A 86 -11.97 -3.87 8.37
CA LYS A 86 -11.49 -3.86 9.76
C LYS A 86 -10.22 -4.69 9.96
N GLN A 87 -10.19 -5.92 9.44
CA GLN A 87 -9.01 -6.79 9.54
C GLN A 87 -7.79 -6.19 8.84
N ILE A 88 -7.99 -5.63 7.65
CA ILE A 88 -6.94 -4.93 6.91
C ILE A 88 -6.48 -3.69 7.68
N THR A 89 -7.41 -2.88 8.21
CA THR A 89 -7.09 -1.67 8.99
C THR A 89 -6.21 -2.00 10.19
N LYS A 90 -6.51 -3.07 10.93
CA LYS A 90 -5.69 -3.53 12.05
C LYS A 90 -4.27 -3.89 11.62
N LYS A 91 -4.10 -4.55 10.47
CA LYS A 91 -2.76 -4.89 9.97
C LYS A 91 -1.97 -3.69 9.46
N VAL A 92 -2.65 -2.67 8.91
CA VAL A 92 -2.02 -1.44 8.41
C VAL A 92 -1.58 -0.54 9.58
N ASN A 93 -2.46 -0.31 10.55
CA ASN A 93 -2.28 0.71 11.59
C ASN A 93 -2.01 0.16 13.00
N GLY A 94 -2.04 -1.17 13.20
CA GLY A 94 -1.92 -1.80 14.53
C GLY A 94 -3.17 -1.65 15.41
N GLY A 95 -4.27 -1.12 14.88
CA GLY A 95 -5.52 -0.86 15.61
C GLY A 95 -6.65 -0.43 14.68
N GLU A 96 -7.74 0.10 15.22
CA GLU A 96 -8.94 0.51 14.46
C GLU A 96 -8.99 2.02 14.17
N ASN A 97 -7.83 2.69 14.22
CA ASN A 97 -7.72 4.14 13.95
C ASN A 97 -8.23 4.46 12.54
N ALA A 98 -9.19 5.41 12.48
CA ALA A 98 -9.90 5.83 11.26
C ALA A 98 -10.70 4.70 10.56
N LEU A 99 -11.09 3.64 11.28
CA LEU A 99 -11.83 2.52 10.68
C LEU A 99 -13.15 2.95 10.00
N SER A 100 -13.93 3.82 10.66
CA SER A 100 -15.19 4.33 10.09
C SER A 100 -14.95 5.01 8.75
N ASP A 101 -13.95 5.89 8.66
CA ASP A 101 -13.65 6.63 7.42
C ASP A 101 -13.21 5.67 6.32
N ARG A 102 -12.40 4.65 6.65
CA ARG A 102 -11.96 3.63 5.70
C ARG A 102 -13.14 2.81 5.16
N GLN A 103 -14.08 2.43 6.01
CA GLN A 103 -15.30 1.73 5.60
C GLN A 103 -16.16 2.62 4.69
N GLN A 104 -16.38 3.89 5.06
CA GLN A 104 -17.14 4.83 4.24
C GLN A 104 -16.52 5.05 2.86
N VAL A 105 -15.20 5.25 2.80
CA VAL A 105 -14.49 5.41 1.52
C VAL A 105 -14.56 4.14 0.67
N PHE A 106 -14.41 2.96 1.28
CA PHE A 106 -14.55 1.68 0.57
C PHE A 106 -15.94 1.55 -0.09
N HIS A 107 -17.02 1.78 0.68
CA HIS A 107 -18.40 1.72 0.17
C HIS A 107 -18.64 2.76 -0.93
N LYS A 108 -18.09 3.97 -0.78
CA LYS A 108 -18.19 5.00 -1.81
C LYS A 108 -17.53 4.55 -3.11
N ILE A 109 -16.32 3.98 -3.05
CA ILE A 109 -15.60 3.49 -4.22
C ILE A 109 -16.37 2.33 -4.89
N GLN A 110 -16.86 1.39 -4.09
CA GLN A 110 -17.62 0.23 -4.56
C GLN A 110 -18.93 0.64 -5.25
N SER A 111 -19.73 1.50 -4.60
CA SER A 111 -21.01 1.99 -5.15
C SER A 111 -20.84 2.88 -6.37
N SER A 112 -19.75 3.65 -6.42
CA SER A 112 -19.41 4.50 -7.58
C SER A 112 -18.86 3.71 -8.76
N LYS A 113 -18.66 2.38 -8.63
CA LYS A 113 -18.18 1.50 -9.71
C LYS A 113 -16.88 1.98 -10.37
N ILE A 114 -16.03 2.69 -9.61
CA ILE A 114 -14.81 3.35 -10.11
C ILE A 114 -13.89 2.35 -10.82
N PHE A 115 -13.86 1.10 -10.34
CA PHE A 115 -13.01 0.05 -10.88
C PHE A 115 -13.75 -0.99 -11.72
N GLU A 116 -15.01 -0.77 -12.08
CA GLU A 116 -15.82 -1.75 -12.81
C GLU A 116 -15.17 -2.17 -14.14
N GLU A 117 -14.50 -1.23 -14.82
CA GLU A 117 -13.78 -1.53 -16.07
C GLU A 117 -12.60 -2.49 -15.88
N PHE A 118 -11.98 -2.54 -14.69
CA PHE A 118 -10.89 -3.45 -14.36
C PHE A 118 -11.39 -4.81 -13.88
N LEU A 119 -12.68 -4.92 -13.54
CA LEU A 119 -13.31 -6.17 -13.11
C LEU A 119 -13.81 -7.00 -14.31
N ASP A 120 -13.98 -6.39 -15.49
CA ASP A 120 -14.31 -7.12 -16.72
C ASP A 120 -13.07 -7.86 -17.25
N LYS A 121 -12.95 -9.13 -16.85
CA LYS A 121 -11.87 -10.04 -17.26
C LYS A 121 -11.75 -10.24 -18.78
N ARG A 122 -12.73 -9.79 -19.58
CA ARG A 122 -12.69 -9.86 -21.06
C ARG A 122 -11.92 -8.72 -21.71
N LYS A 123 -11.55 -7.67 -20.95
CA LYS A 123 -10.78 -6.51 -21.44
C LYS A 123 -9.29 -6.58 -21.14
N ILE A 124 -8.85 -7.61 -20.43
CA ILE A 124 -7.44 -7.84 -20.05
C ILE A 124 -6.93 -9.06 -20.83
N ILE A 125 -7.02 -9.00 -22.16
CA ILE A 125 -6.33 -9.91 -23.09
C ILE A 125 -5.97 -9.10 -24.34
#